data_AF-A0A7C5CT53-F1
#
_entry.id   AF-A0A7C5CT53-F1
#
_cell.length_a   1.000
_cell.length_b   1.000
_cell.length_c   1.000
_cell.angle_alpha   90.00
_cell.angle_beta   90.00
_cell.angle_gamma   90.00
#
_symmetry.space_group_name_H-M   'P 1'
#
loop_
_entity.id
_entity.type
_entity.pdbx_description
1 polymer ?
#
loop_
_entity_poly.entity_id
_entity_poly.type
_entity_poly.pdbx_seq_one_letter_code
_entity_poly.pdbx_strand_id
1 'polypeptide(L)'
;MWRLWNSIIVLCFLAGLLLTPAMALTVKENYLFYCAPCHGIEGRGDGPNATPTQPVAPRNHRSKKEMSKLSDQDIINVIKFGGRATGISTLMPPYKNTLTEEEIVELKDYLRELCQCRGPE
;
A
#
# COMPACT_ATOMS: atom_id res chain seq x y z
N MET A 1 47.79 -34.43 8.87
CA MET A 1 47.09 -34.03 7.62
C MET A 1 45.55 -33.92 7.78
N TRP A 2 45.03 -33.59 8.98
CA TRP A 2 43.57 -33.45 9.21
C TRP A 2 43.09 -32.03 9.59
N ARG A 3 44.00 -31.05 9.73
CA ARG A 3 43.66 -29.72 10.25
C ARG A 3 43.23 -28.70 9.19
N LEU A 4 43.30 -29.05 7.90
CA LEU A 4 43.00 -28.12 6.79
C LEU A 4 41.64 -28.38 6.12
N TRP A 5 40.94 -29.48 6.46
CA TRP A 5 39.62 -29.77 5.86
C TRP A 5 38.45 -29.05 6.56
N ASN A 6 38.58 -28.75 7.86
CA ASN A 6 37.52 -28.05 8.61
C ASN A 6 37.44 -26.54 8.31
N SER A 7 38.47 -25.94 7.71
CA SER A 7 38.48 -24.48 7.46
C SER A 7 37.71 -24.08 6.21
N ILE A 8 37.57 -24.99 5.23
CA ILE A 8 36.86 -24.71 3.97
C ILE A 8 35.34 -24.79 4.16
N ILE A 9 34.86 -25.68 5.04
CA ILE A 9 33.42 -25.86 5.30
C ILE A 9 32.82 -24.67 6.08
N VAL A 10 33.59 -24.05 6.99
CA VAL A 10 33.12 -22.91 7.80
C VAL A 10 32.97 -21.63 6.96
N LEU A 11 33.80 -21.45 5.93
CA LEU A 11 33.74 -20.29 5.03
C LEU A 11 32.54 -20.30 4.08
N CYS A 12 32.01 -21.47 3.71
CA CYS A 12 30.81 -21.56 2.87
C CYS A 12 29.51 -21.25 3.64
N PHE A 13 29.46 -21.47 4.95
CA PHE A 13 28.27 -21.19 5.76
C PHE A 13 28.08 -19.71 6.10
N LEU A 14 29.16 -18.91 6.15
CA LEU A 14 29.09 -17.47 6.44
C LEU A 14 28.64 -16.62 5.23
N ALA A 15 28.79 -17.13 4.01
CA ALA A 15 28.40 -16.40 2.79
C ALA A 15 26.90 -16.49 2.45
N GLY A 16 26.18 -17.48 3.01
CA GLY A 16 24.76 -17.72 2.70
C GLY A 16 23.76 -16.90 3.51
N LEU A 17 24.19 -16.16 4.54
CA LEU A 17 23.30 -15.52 5.51
C LEU A 17 22.90 -14.07 5.13
N LEU A 18 23.46 -13.50 4.06
CA LEU A 18 23.31 -12.07 3.74
C LEU A 18 22.34 -11.75 2.58
N LEU A 19 21.63 -12.75 2.05
CA LEU A 19 20.76 -12.59 0.87
C LEU A 19 19.32 -13.02 1.13
N THR A 20 18.78 -12.77 2.33
CA THR A 20 17.32 -12.78 2.47
C THR A 20 16.80 -11.42 2.01
N PRO A 21 16.03 -11.35 0.89
CA PRO A 21 15.32 -10.12 0.60
C PRO A 21 14.41 -9.82 1.79
N ALA A 22 14.40 -8.56 2.24
CA ALA A 22 13.34 -8.10 3.12
C ALA A 22 12.01 -8.44 2.44
N MET A 23 11.21 -9.29 3.07
CA MET A 23 9.91 -9.69 2.52
C MET A 23 9.02 -8.45 2.54
N ALA A 24 8.82 -7.82 1.37
CA ALA A 24 7.83 -6.77 1.22
C ALA A 24 6.45 -7.33 1.56
N LEU A 25 5.61 -6.51 2.19
CA LEU A 25 4.21 -6.86 2.41
C LEU A 25 3.50 -6.99 1.07
N THR A 26 2.55 -7.90 0.97
CA THR A 26 1.68 -7.99 -0.20
C THR A 26 0.82 -6.74 -0.31
N VAL A 27 0.34 -6.43 -1.52
CA VAL A 27 -0.59 -5.30 -1.74
C VAL A 27 -1.82 -5.33 -0.84
N LYS A 28 -2.36 -6.53 -0.56
CA LYS A 28 -3.50 -6.70 0.35
C LYS A 28 -3.12 -6.38 1.80
N GLU A 29 -1.94 -6.80 2.25
CA GLU A 29 -1.45 -6.45 3.59
C GLU A 29 -1.18 -4.95 3.71
N ASN A 30 -0.58 -4.33 2.69
CA ASN A 30 -0.42 -2.88 2.62
C ASN A 30 -1.78 -2.16 2.68
N TYR A 31 -2.78 -2.63 1.95
CA TYR A 31 -4.12 -2.06 2.00
C TYR A 31 -4.75 -2.18 3.40
N LEU A 32 -4.64 -3.36 4.03
CA LEU A 32 -5.20 -3.60 5.36
C LEU A 32 -4.50 -2.77 6.44
N PHE A 33 -3.20 -2.53 6.30
CA PHE A 33 -2.43 -1.75 7.28
C PHE A 33 -2.62 -0.25 7.10
N TYR A 34 -2.49 0.25 5.86
CA TYR A 34 -2.45 1.70 5.60
C TYR A 34 -3.84 2.28 5.30
N CYS A 35 -4.70 1.58 4.57
CA CYS A 35 -5.95 2.14 4.05
C CYS A 35 -7.18 1.74 4.87
N ALA A 36 -7.28 0.47 5.27
CA ALA A 36 -8.46 -0.09 5.92
C ALA A 36 -8.83 0.54 7.28
N PRO A 37 -7.93 1.12 8.09
CA PRO A 37 -8.33 1.80 9.32
C PRO A 37 -9.37 2.91 9.09
N CYS A 38 -9.33 3.59 7.94
CA CYS A 38 -10.31 4.61 7.55
C CYS A 38 -11.30 4.09 6.49
N HIS A 39 -10.81 3.36 5.48
CA HIS A 39 -11.62 2.93 4.34
C HIS A 39 -12.35 1.59 4.56
N GLY A 40 -12.10 0.91 5.68
CA GLY A 40 -12.69 -0.40 6.00
C GLY A 40 -11.95 -1.56 5.35
N ILE A 41 -12.02 -2.74 5.99
CA ILE A 41 -11.36 -3.98 5.51
C ILE A 41 -11.87 -4.39 4.13
N GLU A 42 -13.13 -4.07 3.81
CA GLU A 42 -13.72 -4.32 2.50
C GLU A 42 -13.68 -3.09 1.58
N GLY A 43 -13.14 -1.96 2.04
CA GLY A 43 -13.05 -0.72 1.26
C GLY A 43 -14.36 0.05 1.10
N ARG A 44 -15.30 -0.06 2.03
CA ARG A 44 -16.62 0.61 1.93
C ARG A 44 -16.64 2.04 2.50
N GLY A 45 -15.54 2.52 3.05
CA GLY A 45 -15.46 3.82 3.73
C GLY A 45 -15.94 3.80 5.18
N ASP A 46 -16.01 2.61 5.78
CA ASP A 46 -16.58 2.31 7.10
C ASP A 46 -15.54 1.77 8.09
N GLY A 47 -14.28 2.18 7.93
CA GLY A 47 -13.21 1.79 8.85
C GLY A 47 -13.43 2.35 10.26
N PRO A 48 -12.81 1.77 11.29
CA PRO A 48 -12.97 2.20 12.68
C PRO A 48 -12.61 3.67 12.94
N ASN A 49 -11.77 4.28 12.09
CA ASN A 49 -11.40 5.70 12.17
C ASN A 49 -12.33 6.62 11.35
N ALA A 50 -13.33 6.07 10.64
CA ALA A 50 -14.34 6.86 9.96
C ALA A 50 -15.37 7.37 10.98
N THR A 51 -15.46 8.68 11.16
CA THR A 51 -16.42 9.28 12.11
C THR A 51 -17.44 10.17 11.38
N PRO A 52 -18.69 10.26 11.85
CA PRO A 52 -19.70 11.15 11.26
C PRO A 52 -19.34 12.64 11.34
N THR A 53 -18.41 13.01 12.21
CA THR A 53 -17.98 14.40 12.46
C THR A 53 -16.85 14.86 11.55
N GLN A 54 -16.26 13.96 10.75
CA GLN A 54 -15.23 14.33 9.78
C GLN A 54 -15.82 15.17 8.65
N PRO A 55 -15.20 16.30 8.27
CA PRO A 55 -15.69 17.14 7.17
C PRO A 55 -15.76 16.41 5.82
N VAL A 56 -14.89 15.41 5.63
CA VAL A 56 -14.80 14.59 4.42
C VAL A 56 -14.76 13.14 4.86
N ALA A 57 -15.80 12.38 4.53
CA ALA A 57 -15.87 10.95 4.81
C ALA A 57 -14.86 10.16 3.95
N PRO A 58 -14.27 9.07 4.47
CA PRO A 58 -13.46 8.16 3.66
C PRO A 58 -14.26 7.63 2.47
N ARG A 59 -13.66 7.67 1.28
CA ARG A 59 -14.30 7.22 0.04
C ARG A 59 -14.56 5.70 0.10
N ASN A 60 -15.72 5.28 -0.42
CA ASN A 60 -15.99 3.88 -0.73
C ASN A 60 -15.23 3.46 -1.99
N HIS A 61 -14.16 2.68 -1.82
CA HIS A 61 -13.32 2.15 -2.89
C HIS A 61 -14.00 1.06 -3.73
N ARG A 62 -15.12 0.47 -3.28
CA ARG A 62 -15.93 -0.44 -4.11
C ARG A 62 -16.92 0.29 -5.02
N SER A 63 -17.12 1.59 -4.83
CA SER A 63 -18.05 2.35 -5.65
C SER A 63 -17.50 2.55 -7.05
N LYS A 64 -17.93 1.71 -8.01
CA LYS A 64 -17.61 1.86 -9.44
C LYS A 64 -17.92 3.28 -9.94
N LYS A 65 -19.09 3.81 -9.56
CA LYS A 65 -19.52 5.17 -9.96
C LYS A 65 -18.55 6.25 -9.51
N GLU A 66 -18.03 6.16 -8.29
CA GLU A 66 -17.14 7.19 -7.76
C GLU A 66 -15.68 6.98 -8.19
N MET A 67 -15.21 5.74 -8.18
CA MET A 67 -13.82 5.40 -8.52
C MET A 67 -13.53 5.54 -10.03
N SER A 68 -14.53 5.36 -10.90
CA SER A 68 -14.37 5.61 -12.35
C SER A 68 -14.17 7.07 -12.72
N LYS A 69 -14.39 8.03 -11.80
CA LYS A 69 -14.15 9.46 -12.07
C LYS A 69 -12.69 9.87 -11.87
N LEU A 70 -11.89 9.02 -11.22
CA LEU A 70 -10.50 9.30 -10.87
C LEU A 70 -9.59 8.59 -11.87
N SER A 71 -8.63 9.32 -12.46
CA SER A 71 -7.58 8.69 -13.25
C SER A 71 -6.68 7.82 -12.35
N ASP A 72 -5.88 6.95 -12.95
CA ASP A 72 -4.89 6.19 -12.20
C ASP A 72 -3.87 7.13 -11.52
N GLN A 73 -3.50 8.22 -12.19
CA GLN A 73 -2.58 9.22 -11.64
C GLN A 73 -3.19 9.99 -10.47
N ASP A 74 -4.50 10.27 -10.48
CA ASP A 74 -5.19 10.87 -9.34
C ASP A 74 -5.10 9.97 -8.10
N ILE A 75 -5.38 8.68 -8.27
CA ILE A 75 -5.29 7.69 -7.19
C ILE A 75 -3.86 7.62 -6.65
N ILE A 76 -2.87 7.50 -7.54
CA ILE A 76 -1.44 7.46 -7.16
C ILE A 76 -1.05 8.74 -6.40
N ASN A 77 -1.46 9.92 -6.87
CA ASN A 77 -1.15 11.20 -6.24
C ASN A 77 -1.78 11.32 -4.85
N VAL A 78 -3.02 10.86 -4.68
CA VAL A 78 -3.69 10.84 -3.37
C VAL A 78 -2.97 9.92 -2.39
N ILE A 79 -2.53 8.73 -2.82
CA ILE A 79 -1.75 7.82 -1.97
C ILE A 79 -0.39 8.45 -1.61
N LYS A 80 0.31 9.04 -2.58
CA LYS A 80 1.63 9.67 -2.36
C LYS A 80 1.58 10.85 -1.40
N PHE A 81 0.66 11.77 -1.65
CA PHE A 81 0.69 13.11 -1.06
C PHE A 81 -0.39 13.33 0.01
N GLY A 82 -1.27 12.36 0.21
CA GLY A 82 -2.34 12.44 1.20
C GLY A 82 -3.39 13.48 0.84
N GLY A 83 -4.36 13.65 1.74
CA GLY A 83 -5.53 14.45 1.43
C GLY A 83 -5.33 15.96 1.50
N ARG A 84 -4.39 16.43 2.33
CA ARG A 84 -4.05 17.86 2.42
C ARG A 84 -3.53 18.42 1.08
N ALA A 85 -2.71 17.66 0.36
CA ALA A 85 -2.12 18.08 -0.90
C ALA A 85 -3.07 17.92 -2.11
N THR A 86 -4.11 17.11 -1.97
CA THR A 86 -5.05 16.75 -3.05
C THR A 86 -6.45 17.30 -2.86
N GLY A 87 -6.65 18.18 -1.87
CA GLY A 87 -7.93 18.87 -1.65
C GLY A 87 -9.04 18.00 -1.06
N ILE A 88 -8.70 16.90 -0.39
CA ILE A 88 -9.64 16.04 0.33
C ILE A 88 -9.34 16.06 1.84
N SER A 89 -9.73 15.02 2.59
CA SER A 89 -9.55 14.98 4.05
C SER A 89 -8.09 15.19 4.46
N THR A 90 -7.80 16.21 5.27
CA THR A 90 -6.45 16.44 5.82
C THR A 90 -5.97 15.33 6.73
N LEU A 91 -6.87 14.41 7.14
CA LEU A 91 -6.57 13.25 7.95
C LEU A 91 -6.02 12.07 7.14
N MET A 92 -6.15 12.08 5.81
CA MET A 92 -5.53 11.06 4.96
C MET A 92 -4.03 11.37 4.85
N PRO A 93 -3.14 10.55 5.43
CA PRO A 93 -1.72 10.84 5.46
C PRO A 93 -1.05 10.58 4.10
N PRO A 94 0.11 11.22 3.82
CA PRO A 94 0.93 10.92 2.65
C PRO A 94 1.76 9.65 2.87
N TYR A 95 1.91 8.82 1.83
CA TYR A 95 2.72 7.60 1.89
C TYR A 95 3.96 7.59 0.99
N LYS A 96 4.26 8.69 0.26
CA LYS A 96 5.41 8.77 -0.66
C LYS A 96 6.76 8.36 -0.03
N ASN A 97 6.95 8.63 1.26
CA ASN A 97 8.20 8.32 1.97
C ASN A 97 8.10 7.06 2.84
N THR A 98 7.01 6.29 2.70
CA THR A 98 6.71 5.10 3.51
C THR A 98 6.60 3.86 2.64
N LEU A 99 5.97 4.00 1.47
CA LEU A 99 5.81 2.95 0.47
C LEU A 99 6.70 3.22 -0.74
N THR A 100 7.17 2.18 -1.40
CA THR A 100 7.86 2.33 -2.69
C THR A 100 6.90 2.78 -3.79
N GLU A 101 7.45 3.24 -4.90
CA GLU A 101 6.67 3.61 -6.08
C GLU A 101 5.87 2.41 -6.61
N GLU A 102 6.47 1.22 -6.60
CA GLU A 102 5.84 -0.03 -7.01
C GLU A 102 4.67 -0.40 -6.08
N GLU A 103 4.86 -0.34 -4.76
CA GLU A 103 3.79 -0.62 -3.78
C GLU A 103 2.59 0.32 -3.94
N ILE A 104 2.84 1.60 -4.26
CA ILE A 104 1.79 2.59 -4.50
C ILE A 104 1.02 2.27 -5.80
N VAL A 105 1.72 1.88 -6.86
CA VAL A 105 1.09 1.46 -8.12
C VAL A 105 0.26 0.19 -7.90
N GLU A 106 0.79 -0.79 -7.17
CA GLU A 106 0.07 -2.01 -6.81
C GLU A 106 -1.18 -1.70 -5.99
N LEU A 107 -1.10 -0.80 -5.00
CA LEU A 107 -2.28 -0.35 -4.25
C LEU A 107 -3.32 0.27 -5.17
N LYS A 108 -2.93 1.10 -6.13
CA LYS A 108 -3.85 1.63 -7.13
C LYS A 108 -4.53 0.50 -7.91
N ASP A 109 -3.79 -0.50 -8.35
CA ASP A 109 -4.36 -1.64 -9.09
C ASP A 109 -5.32 -2.45 -8.22
N TYR A 110 -4.97 -2.66 -6.95
CA TYR A 110 -5.88 -3.27 -5.98
C TYR A 110 -7.17 -2.47 -5.78
N LEU A 111 -7.10 -1.14 -5.76
CA LEU A 111 -8.30 -0.29 -5.74
C LEU A 111 -9.16 -0.47 -7.01
N ARG A 112 -8.54 -0.70 -8.18
CA ARG A 112 -9.27 -1.02 -9.43
C ARG A 112 -9.95 -2.38 -9.38
N GLU A 113 -9.32 -3.37 -8.75
CA GLU A 113 -9.94 -4.67 -8.50
C GLU A 113 -11.15 -4.55 -7.57
N LEU A 114 -11.04 -3.78 -6.47
CA LEU A 114 -12.14 -3.57 -5.52
C LEU A 114 -13.37 -2.91 -6.16
N CYS A 115 -13.17 -1.91 -7.01
CA CYS A 115 -14.27 -1.20 -7.69
C CYS A 115 -14.75 -1.91 -8.97
N GLN A 116 -13.98 -2.87 -9.50
CA GLN A 116 -14.19 -3.48 -10.82
C GLN A 116 -14.43 -2.42 -11.91
N CYS A 117 -13.51 -1.45 -11.95
CA CYS A 117 -13.68 -0.22 -12.71
C CYS A 117 -12.38 0.22 -13.40
N ARG A 118 -12.52 1.15 -14.35
CA ARG A 118 -11.40 1.91 -14.95
C ARG A 118 -11.69 3.40 -14.80
N GLY A 119 -10.62 4.20 -14.69
CA GLY A 119 -10.69 5.65 -14.68
C GLY A 119 -10.61 6.25 -16.09
N PRO A 120 -10.76 7.57 -16.21
CA PRO A 120 -10.28 8.29 -17.39
C PRO A 120 -8.77 8.10 -17.57
N GLU A 121 -8.33 8.24 -18.83
CA GLU A 121 -6.91 8.30 -19.21
C GLU A 121 -6.20 9.51 -18.58
#